data_AF-B4VXE7-F1
#
_entry.id   AF-B4VXE7-F1
#
_cell.length_a   1.000
_cell.length_b   1.000
_cell.length_c   1.000
_cell.angle_alpha   90.00
_cell.angle_beta   90.00
_cell.angle_gamma   90.00
#
_symmetry.space_group_name_H-M   'P 1'
#
loop_
_entity.id
_entity.type
_entity.pdbx_description
1 polymer ?
#
loop_
_entity_poly.entity_id
_entity_poly.type
_entity_poly.pdbx_seq_one_letter_code
_entity_poly.pdbx_strand_id
1 'polypeptide(L)' 'MEALNGYEALGYLEYKGEAKEPQCFTLTGVAAGIMALLHGEGTVEERVGTYGSEESHCICCQETSCKFQVELL' A
#
# COMPACT_ATOMS: atom_id res chain seq x y z
N MET A 1 5.72 3.12 -5.09
CA MET A 1 6.28 3.18 -3.72
C MET A 1 6.71 1.78 -3.29
N GLU A 2 7.68 1.63 -2.39
CA GLU A 2 8.21 0.32 -1.98
C GLU A 2 8.44 0.26 -0.47
N ALA A 3 8.09 -0.88 0.15
CA ALA A 3 8.37 -1.18 1.55
C ALA A 3 9.18 -2.48 1.66
N LEU A 4 10.41 -2.38 2.18
CA LEU A 4 11.32 -3.51 2.38
C LEU A 4 10.97 -4.33 3.63
N ASN A 5 10.19 -3.77 4.54
CA ASN A 5 9.76 -4.35 5.81
C ASN A 5 8.25 -4.12 6.03
N GLY A 6 7.43 -4.49 5.04
CA GLY A 6 5.98 -4.33 5.09
C GLY A 6 5.38 -5.06 6.30
N TYR A 7 5.05 -4.31 7.36
CA TYR A 7 4.63 -4.89 8.64
C TYR A 7 3.33 -5.70 8.53
N GLU A 8 2.42 -5.32 7.62
CA GLU A 8 1.20 -6.09 7.35
C GLU A 8 1.53 -7.43 6.69
N ALA A 9 2.39 -7.44 5.67
CA ALA A 9 2.82 -8.68 5.01
C ALA A 9 3.54 -9.62 5.99
N LEU A 10 4.47 -9.09 6.79
CA LEU A 10 5.21 -9.85 7.78
C LEU A 10 4.30 -10.41 8.87
N GLY A 11 3.38 -9.58 9.39
CA GLY A 11 2.38 -10.03 10.36
C GLY A 11 1.44 -11.07 9.77
N TYR A 12 1.00 -10.91 8.52
CA TYR A 12 0.18 -11.92 7.84
C TYR A 12 0.94 -13.25 7.74
N LEU A 13 2.19 -13.21 7.29
CA LEU A 13 3.03 -14.41 7.16
C LEU A 13 3.21 -15.13 8.51
N GLU A 14 3.43 -14.38 9.58
CA GLU A 14 3.58 -14.93 10.94
C GLU A 14 2.29 -15.64 11.42
N TYR A 15 1.12 -15.04 11.22
CA TYR A 15 -0.13 -15.54 11.81
C TYR A 15 -0.97 -16.44 10.89
N LYS A 16 -0.78 -16.34 9.57
CA LYS A 16 -1.61 -17.01 8.55
C LYS A 16 -0.80 -17.81 7.54
N GLY A 17 0.53 -17.61 7.48
CA GLY A 17 1.38 -18.20 6.46
C GLY A 17 1.30 -17.45 5.13
N GLU A 18 1.67 -18.14 4.05
CA GLU A 18 1.73 -17.55 2.71
C GLU A 18 0.34 -17.24 2.16
N ALA A 19 0.23 -16.11 1.45
CA ALA A 19 -0.97 -15.68 0.77
C ALA A 19 -0.85 -15.87 -0.75
N LYS A 20 -1.97 -16.12 -1.43
CA LYS A 20 -2.02 -16.13 -2.90
C LYS A 20 -2.13 -14.73 -3.50
N GLU A 21 -2.62 -13.78 -2.71
CA GLU A 21 -2.88 -12.41 -3.13
C GLU A 21 -2.26 -11.45 -2.09
N PRO A 22 -1.85 -10.24 -2.50
CA PRO A 22 -1.31 -9.23 -1.60
C PRO A 22 -2.25 -8.90 -0.43
N GLN A 23 -1.69 -8.60 0.75
CA GLN A 23 -2.43 -8.46 2.00
C GLN A 23 -2.20 -7.13 2.73
N CYS A 24 -1.42 -6.20 2.18
CA CYS A 24 -1.13 -4.92 2.85
C CYS A 24 -2.21 -3.87 2.56
N PHE A 25 -3.41 -4.09 3.08
CA PHE A 25 -4.55 -3.19 2.86
C PHE A 25 -4.33 -1.80 3.45
N THR A 26 -3.74 -1.70 4.64
CA THR A 26 -3.46 -0.42 5.29
C THR A 26 -2.36 0.34 4.54
N LEU A 27 -1.27 -0.33 4.17
CA LEU A 27 -0.15 0.28 3.46
C LEU A 27 -0.53 0.75 2.06
N THR A 28 -1.48 0.06 1.41
CA THR A 28 -2.10 0.54 0.16
C THR A 28 -2.81 1.88 0.39
N GLY A 29 -3.61 1.99 1.44
CA GLY A 29 -4.24 3.26 1.84
C GLY A 29 -3.23 4.35 2.22
N VAL A 30 -2.16 3.99 2.93
CA VAL A 30 -1.07 4.91 3.28
C VAL A 30 -0.35 5.42 2.03
N ALA A 31 -0.06 4.55 1.07
CA ALA A 31 0.59 4.92 -0.19
C ALA A 31 -0.22 5.97 -0.97
N ALA A 32 -1.53 5.73 -1.12
CA ALA A 32 -2.45 6.68 -1.73
C ALA A 32 -2.52 8.00 -0.93
N GLY A 33 -2.67 7.91 0.40
CA GLY A 33 -2.76 9.08 1.28
C GLY A 33 -1.52 9.96 1.28
N ILE A 34 -0.31 9.38 1.20
CA ILE A 34 0.94 10.14 1.08
C ILE A 34 0.96 10.93 -0.23
N MET A 35 0.54 10.33 -1.35
CA MET A 35 0.50 11.04 -2.63
C MET A 35 -0.53 12.17 -2.62
N ALA A 36 -1.72 11.94 -2.06
CA ALA A 36 -2.73 12.98 -1.86
C ALA A 36 -2.22 14.13 -0.97
N LEU A 37 -1.44 13.81 0.07
CA LEU A 37 -0.85 14.82 0.95
C LEU A 37 0.22 15.67 0.25
N LEU A 38 1.12 15.04 -0.49
CA LEU A 38 2.28 15.69 -1.12
C LEU A 38 1.93 16.42 -2.42
N HIS A 39 1.00 15.87 -3.19
CA HIS A 39 0.71 16.32 -4.55
C HIS A 39 -0.74 16.77 -4.77
N GLY A 40 -1.63 16.59 -3.79
CA GLY A 40 -3.00 17.07 -3.88
C GLY A 40 -3.11 18.59 -3.70
N GLU A 41 -4.05 19.19 -4.41
CA GLU A 41 -4.42 20.60 -4.28
C GLU A 41 -5.68 20.75 -3.41
N GLY A 42 -5.93 21.96 -2.87
CA GLY A 42 -7.11 22.21 -2.03
C GLY A 42 -6.91 21.89 -0.54
N THR A 43 -7.99 21.74 0.21
CA THR A 43 -7.97 21.36 1.64
C THR A 43 -7.68 19.87 1.81
N VAL A 44 -7.51 19.41 3.05
CA VAL A 44 -7.32 17.97 3.33
C VAL A 44 -8.54 17.17 2.87
N GLU A 45 -9.75 17.67 3.15
CA GLU A 45 -11.02 17.05 2.79
C GLU A 45 -11.18 16.90 1.27
N GLU A 46 -10.74 17.90 0.50
CA GLU A 46 -10.78 17.88 -0.97
C GLU A 46 -9.80 16.87 -1.57
N ARG A 47 -8.70 16.57 -0.87
CA ARG A 47 -7.67 15.63 -1.34
C ARG A 47 -7.99 14.17 -1.03
N VAL A 48 -8.88 13.90 -0.06
CA VAL A 48 -9.23 12.52 0.31
C VAL A 48 -9.80 11.77 -0.90
N GLY A 49 -9.20 10.63 -1.22
CA GLY A 49 -9.67 9.76 -2.31
C GLY A 49 -9.34 10.26 -3.72
N THR A 50 -8.45 11.25 -3.88
CA THR A 50 -7.96 11.69 -5.20
C THR A 50 -6.87 10.80 -5.78
N TYR A 51 -6.24 9.97 -4.93
CA TYR A 51 -5.26 8.97 -5.33
C TYR A 51 -5.76 7.59 -4.92
N GLY A 52 -5.52 6.61 -5.80
CA GLY A 52 -5.71 5.19 -5.57
C GLY A 52 -4.36 4.48 -5.51
N SER A 53 -4.31 3.33 -4.85
CA SER A 53 -3.14 2.47 -4.87
C SER A 53 -3.52 1.01 -4.97
N GLU A 54 -2.66 0.23 -5.65
CA GLU A 54 -2.72 -1.23 -5.72
C GLU A 54 -1.37 -1.82 -5.31
N GLU A 55 -1.39 -2.84 -4.45
CA GLU A 55 -0.19 -3.62 -4.12
C GLU A 55 0.05 -4.67 -5.22
N SER A 56 1.15 -4.53 -5.95
CA SER A 56 1.52 -5.42 -7.06
C SER A 56 2.46 -6.58 -6.66
N HIS A 57 3.17 -6.43 -5.54
CA HIS A 57 4.09 -7.42 -4.98
C HIS A 57 3.94 -7.39 -3.46
N CYS A 58 3.92 -8.54 -2.79
CA CYS A 58 3.84 -8.65 -1.33
C CYS A 58 4.84 -9.68 -0.80
N ILE A 59 5.52 -9.36 0.31
CA ILE A 59 6.39 -10.32 1.02
C ILE A 59 5.62 -11.59 1.41
N CYS A 60 4.34 -11.44 1.74
CA CYS A 60 3.43 -12.54 2.06
C CYS A 60 3.14 -13.49 0.88
N CYS A 61 3.47 -13.07 -0.34
CA CYS A 61 3.33 -13.83 -1.59
C CYS A 61 4.69 -14.29 -2.13
N GLN A 62 5.69 -14.44 -1.25
CA GLN A 62 7.06 -14.87 -1.58
C GLN A 62 7.90 -13.84 -2.37
N GLU A 63 7.47 -12.57 -2.41
CA GLU A 63 8.27 -11.49 -3.00
C GLU A 63 9.31 -10.94 -2.02
N THR A 64 10.33 -10.25 -2.54
CA THR A 64 11.40 -9.68 -1.70
C THR A 64 11.01 -8.37 -1.00
N SER A 65 9.95 -7.70 -1.47
CA SER A 65 9.45 -6.43 -0.95
C SER A 65 7.99 -6.22 -1.32
N CYS A 66 7.31 -5.31 -0.61
CA CYS A 66 5.96 -4.87 -0.95
C CYS A 66 6.02 -3.68 -1.90
N LYS A 67 5.36 -3.76 -3.07
CA LYS A 67 5.39 -2.69 -4.09
C LYS A 67 4.00 -2.16 -4.39
N PHE A 68 3.84 -0.86 -4.22
CA PHE A 68 2.58 -0.15 -4.37
C PHE A 68 2.62 0.72 -5.63
N GLN A 69 1.72 0.45 -6.57
CA GLN A 69 1.44 1.34 -7.68
C GLN A 69 0.43 2.38 -7.17
N VAL A 70 0.67 3.66 -7.46
CA VAL A 70 -0.18 4.76 -7.00
C VAL A 70 -0.51 5.64 -8.18
N GLU A 71 -1.77 5.97 -8.35
CA GLU A 71 -2.29 6.73 -9.49
C GLU A 71 -3.31 7.78 -9.05
N LEU A 72 -3.46 8.83 -9.86
CA LEU A 72 -4.50 9.82 -9.71
C LEU A 72 -5.82 9.24 -10.26
N LEU A 73 -6.92 9.41 -9.53
CA LEU A 73 -8.25 8.91 -9.88
C LEU A 73 -9.09 9.91 -10.67
#